data_AF-A0A2A6PZY8-F1
#
_entry.id   AF-A0A2A6PZY8-F1
#
_cell.length_a   1.000
_cell.length_b   1.000
_cell.length_c   1.000
_cell.angle_alpha   90.00
_cell.angle_beta   90.00
_cell.angle_gamma   90.00
#
_symmetry.space_group_name_H-M   'P 1'
#
loop_
_entity.id
_entity.type
_entity.pdbx_description
1 polymer ?
#
loop_
_entity_poly.entity_id
_entity_poly.type
_entity_poly.pdbx_seq_one_letter_code
_entity_poly.pdbx_strand_id
1 'polypeptide(L)'
;MKAIFFIFCIFFMGNSLLYSEAKASESESTLDDYKIFTLAKCITSNYEKMGVDFTKLPLKDNTMGFIDIDAGLAFYRNKDSVLASFINKKTGGFYRPKQTSGDLASSNMVIYDCVNFYHSKELGVFLKKIIHERTVEIERNSLE
;
A
#
# COMPACT_ATOMS: atom_id res chain seq x y z
N MET A 1 14.71 2.74 -52.32
CA MET A 1 13.53 3.08 -51.49
C MET A 1 12.94 1.92 -50.68
N LYS A 2 13.53 0.71 -50.64
CA LYS A 2 13.02 -0.42 -49.81
C LYS A 2 13.72 -0.58 -48.44
N ALA A 3 14.94 -0.06 -48.28
CA ALA A 3 15.72 -0.20 -47.05
C ALA A 3 15.38 0.81 -45.94
N ILE A 4 14.83 1.98 -46.30
CA ILE A 4 14.50 3.05 -45.33
C ILE A 4 13.24 2.69 -44.53
N PHE A 5 12.31 1.93 -45.12
CA PHE A 5 11.08 1.49 -44.45
C PHE A 5 11.34 0.47 -43.32
N PHE A 6 12.42 -0.30 -43.40
CA PHE A 6 12.76 -1.32 -42.39
C PHE A 6 13.36 -0.71 -41.11
N ILE A 7 14.05 0.42 -41.21
CA ILE A 7 14.66 1.11 -40.06
C ILE A 7 13.59 1.80 -39.20
N PHE A 8 12.50 2.27 -39.82
CA PHE A 8 11.40 2.93 -39.10
C PHE A 8 10.60 1.93 -38.23
N CYS A 9 10.41 0.69 -38.67
CA CYS A 9 9.70 -0.33 -37.87
C CYS A 9 10.50 -0.79 -36.63
N ILE A 10 11.83 -0.78 -36.69
CA ILE A 10 12.69 -1.20 -35.57
C ILE A 10 12.68 -0.15 -34.45
N PHE A 11 12.53 1.14 -34.79
CA PHE A 11 12.43 2.22 -33.80
C PHE A 11 11.09 2.23 -33.04
N PHE A 12 10.00 1.76 -33.64
CA PHE A 12 8.69 1.71 -32.96
C PHE A 12 8.53 0.49 -32.03
N MET A 13 9.15 -0.65 -32.36
CA MET A 13 9.07 -1.85 -31.50
C MET A 13 9.97 -1.79 -30.26
N GLY A 14 11.14 -1.12 -30.35
CA GLY A 14 12.04 -0.96 -29.19
C GLY A 14 11.45 -0.11 -28.07
N ASN A 15 10.67 0.94 -28.42
CA ASN A 15 10.05 1.82 -27.43
C ASN A 15 8.88 1.17 -26.70
N SER A 16 8.12 0.27 -27.32
CA SER A 16 7.00 -0.41 -26.65
C SER A 16 7.45 -1.36 -25.54
N LEU A 17 8.61 -2.01 -25.71
CA LEU A 17 9.11 -2.98 -24.73
C LEU A 17 9.67 -2.27 -23.50
N LEU A 18 10.48 -1.21 -23.70
CA LEU A 18 11.01 -0.37 -22.62
C LEU A 18 9.90 0.34 -21.84
N TYR A 19 8.86 0.82 -22.54
CA TYR A 19 7.71 1.45 -21.91
C TYR A 19 6.90 0.45 -21.07
N SER A 20 6.73 -0.78 -21.55
CA SER A 20 6.04 -1.85 -20.80
C SER A 20 6.81 -2.25 -19.53
N GLU A 21 8.13 -2.35 -19.60
CA GLU A 21 8.97 -2.66 -18.43
C GLU A 21 8.96 -1.52 -17.40
N ALA A 22 9.03 -0.27 -17.86
CA ALA A 22 8.92 0.90 -16.98
C ALA A 22 7.55 0.96 -16.28
N LYS A 23 6.45 0.75 -17.01
CA LYS A 23 5.09 0.67 -16.43
C LYS A 23 4.94 -0.47 -15.43
N ALA A 24 5.53 -1.63 -15.71
CA ALA A 24 5.49 -2.78 -14.80
C ALA A 24 6.28 -2.49 -13.51
N SER A 25 7.46 -1.89 -13.63
CA SER A 25 8.30 -1.47 -12.49
C SER A 25 7.63 -0.39 -11.64
N GLU A 26 6.99 0.60 -12.27
CA GLU A 26 6.24 1.65 -11.58
C GLU A 26 5.02 1.08 -10.84
N SER A 27 4.28 0.17 -11.47
CA SER A 27 3.15 -0.53 -10.85
C SER A 27 3.57 -1.43 -9.67
N GLU A 28 4.75 -2.04 -9.73
CA GLU A 28 5.28 -2.87 -8.65
C GLU A 28 5.72 -2.01 -7.46
N SER A 29 6.44 -0.90 -7.72
CA SER A 29 6.81 0.05 -6.66
C SER A 29 5.58 0.64 -5.96
N THR A 30 4.53 0.98 -6.73
CA THR A 30 3.26 1.49 -6.20
C THR A 30 2.60 0.46 -5.27
N LEU A 31 2.60 -0.82 -5.64
CA LEU A 31 2.02 -1.88 -4.82
C LEU A 31 2.75 -2.03 -3.48
N ASP A 32 4.07 -1.98 -3.49
CA ASP A 32 4.87 -2.11 -2.28
C ASP A 32 4.73 -0.91 -1.36
N ASP A 33 4.65 0.31 -1.91
CA ASP A 33 4.35 1.52 -1.13
C ASP A 33 2.99 1.40 -0.41
N TYR A 34 1.94 0.95 -1.11
CA TYR A 34 0.64 0.72 -0.49
C TYR A 34 0.64 -0.38 0.58
N LYS A 35 1.48 -1.42 0.42
CA LYS A 35 1.63 -2.45 1.46
C LYS A 35 2.34 -1.89 2.69
N ILE A 36 3.43 -1.14 2.51
CA ILE A 36 4.17 -0.52 3.61
C ILE A 36 3.25 0.45 4.37
N PHE A 37 2.51 1.28 3.63
CA PHE A 37 1.49 2.14 4.18
C PHE A 37 0.45 1.35 5.00
N THR A 38 -0.06 0.25 4.45
CA THR A 38 -1.04 -0.61 5.13
C THR A 38 -0.49 -1.20 6.44
N LEU A 39 0.78 -1.62 6.44
CA LEU A 39 1.46 -2.11 7.62
C LEU A 39 1.58 -1.01 8.69
N ALA A 40 2.06 0.17 8.31
CA ALA A 40 2.18 1.31 9.20
C ALA A 40 0.83 1.68 9.82
N LYS A 41 -0.25 1.70 9.03
CA LYS A 41 -1.60 1.99 9.51
C LYS A 41 -2.16 0.92 10.44
N CYS A 42 -1.90 -0.35 10.13
CA CYS A 42 -2.29 -1.48 10.98
C CYS A 42 -1.67 -1.37 12.37
N ILE A 43 -0.36 -1.12 12.43
CA ILE A 43 0.40 -1.02 13.68
C ILE A 43 -0.13 0.16 14.49
N THR A 44 -0.08 1.36 13.91
CA THR A 44 -0.44 2.61 14.61
C THR A 44 -1.85 2.58 15.18
N SER A 45 -2.85 2.25 14.35
CA SER A 45 -4.24 2.25 14.80
C SER A 45 -4.55 1.21 15.89
N ASN A 46 -3.82 0.09 15.94
CA ASN A 46 -3.99 -0.90 17.00
C ASN A 46 -3.27 -0.50 18.29
N TYR A 47 -2.06 0.07 18.20
CA TYR A 47 -1.36 0.59 19.37
C TYR A 47 -2.05 1.83 19.98
N GLU A 48 -2.65 2.69 19.16
CA GLU A 48 -3.50 3.81 19.62
C GLU A 48 -4.68 3.30 20.46
N LYS A 49 -5.35 2.22 20.02
CA LYS A 49 -6.42 1.56 20.79
C LYS A 49 -5.93 0.94 22.10
N MET A 50 -4.63 0.68 22.24
CA MET A 50 -3.98 0.25 23.48
C MET A 50 -3.51 1.43 24.35
N GLY A 51 -3.78 2.67 23.94
CA GLY A 51 -3.42 3.88 24.68
C GLY A 51 -2.05 4.46 24.34
N VAL A 52 -1.36 3.96 23.30
CA VAL A 52 -0.12 4.57 22.82
C VAL A 52 -0.43 5.88 22.10
N ASP A 53 0.14 6.97 22.59
CA ASP A 53 0.11 8.27 21.91
C ASP A 53 1.44 8.50 21.19
N PHE A 54 1.44 8.21 19.89
CA PHE A 54 2.64 8.35 19.07
C PHE A 54 3.13 9.80 18.94
N THR A 55 2.29 10.81 19.19
CA THR A 55 2.70 12.23 19.17
C THR A 55 3.52 12.64 20.39
N LYS A 56 3.47 11.83 21.46
CA LYS A 56 4.18 12.06 22.72
C LYS A 56 5.40 11.18 22.91
N LEU A 57 5.66 10.27 21.97
CA LEU A 57 6.86 9.44 22.04
C LEU A 57 8.09 10.31 21.75
N PRO A 58 9.18 10.18 22.52
CA PRO A 58 10.41 10.95 22.32
C PRO A 58 11.23 10.40 21.13
N LEU A 59 10.55 10.01 20.05
CA LEU A 59 11.16 9.49 18.84
C LEU A 59 11.58 10.68 17.97
N LYS A 60 12.89 10.83 17.78
CA LYS A 60 13.48 11.78 16.82
C LYS A 60 13.81 11.13 15.48
N ASP A 61 13.36 9.90 15.28
CA ASP A 61 13.48 9.21 14.01
C ASP A 61 12.25 9.52 13.14
N ASN A 62 12.43 9.57 11.83
CA ASN A 62 11.35 9.87 10.88
C ASN A 62 10.32 8.74 10.76
N THR A 63 10.25 7.82 11.73
CA THR A 63 9.31 6.69 11.76
C THR A 63 7.87 7.17 11.65
N MET A 64 7.55 8.30 12.30
CA MET A 64 6.22 8.93 12.20
C MET A 64 5.98 9.60 10.84
N GLY A 65 7.02 10.08 10.17
CA GLY A 65 6.92 10.61 8.80
C GLY A 65 6.55 9.54 7.78
N PHE A 66 6.91 8.27 8.03
CA PHE A 66 6.49 7.12 7.21
C PHE A 66 5.00 6.75 7.44
N ILE A 67 4.47 7.07 8.62
CA ILE A 67 3.05 6.88 8.95
C ILE A 67 2.21 8.01 8.35
N ASP A 68 2.80 9.20 8.22
CA ASP A 68 2.25 10.37 7.54
C ASP A 68 2.60 10.38 6.03
N ILE A 69 2.75 9.20 5.42
CA ILE A 69 2.84 9.03 3.96
C ILE A 69 1.46 9.33 3.38
N ASP A 70 1.18 10.63 3.31
CA ASP A 70 0.43 11.31 2.27
C ASP A 70 1.40 11.59 1.09
N ALA A 71 2.32 10.65 0.79
CA ALA A 71 3.37 10.78 -0.22
C ALA A 71 2.81 10.72 -1.65
N GLY A 72 1.91 11.65 -1.99
CA GLY A 72 1.23 11.67 -3.28
C GLY A 72 0.25 10.51 -3.49
N LEU A 73 0.07 9.61 -2.51
CA LEU A 73 -0.97 8.57 -2.50
C LEU A 73 -2.34 9.20 -2.17
N ALA A 74 -2.76 10.17 -2.99
CA ALA A 74 -3.96 10.97 -2.82
C ALA A 74 -5.26 10.16 -2.70
N PHE A 75 -5.22 8.86 -3.01
CA PHE A 75 -6.31 7.91 -2.76
C PHE A 75 -6.68 7.77 -1.27
N TYR A 76 -5.75 8.08 -0.36
CA TYR A 76 -5.94 7.95 1.09
C TYR A 76 -6.26 9.26 1.84
N ARG A 77 -6.26 10.41 1.14
CA ARG A 77 -6.52 11.72 1.77
C ARG A 77 -7.84 11.80 2.54
N ASN A 78 -8.79 10.92 2.21
CA ASN A 78 -10.03 10.76 2.97
C ASN A 78 -9.99 9.51 3.86
N LYS A 79 -10.30 9.69 5.15
CA LYS A 79 -10.47 8.60 6.14
C LYS A 79 -11.58 7.62 5.75
N ASP A 80 -12.49 8.03 4.87
CA ASP A 80 -13.53 7.20 4.28
C ASP A 80 -13.10 6.50 2.97
N SER A 81 -11.81 6.51 2.64
CA SER A 81 -11.32 5.81 1.45
C SER A 81 -11.59 4.30 1.54
N VAL A 82 -11.74 3.68 0.37
CA VAL A 82 -11.99 2.24 0.23
C VAL A 82 -10.86 1.43 0.88
N LEU A 83 -9.61 1.90 0.79
CA LEU A 83 -8.46 1.29 1.47
C LEU A 83 -8.53 1.47 2.99
N ALA A 84 -8.93 2.65 3.51
CA ALA A 84 -9.07 2.86 4.94
C ALA A 84 -10.13 1.97 5.59
N SER A 85 -11.28 1.87 4.93
CA SER A 85 -12.36 0.97 5.34
C SER A 85 -11.90 -0.50 5.33
N PHE A 86 -11.19 -0.91 4.28
CA PHE A 86 -10.66 -2.27 4.17
C PHE A 86 -9.65 -2.59 5.28
N ILE A 87 -8.68 -1.71 5.53
CA ILE A 87 -7.69 -1.90 6.59
C ILE A 87 -8.38 -2.01 7.95
N ASN A 88 -9.24 -1.05 8.31
CA ASN A 88 -9.93 -1.08 9.61
C ASN A 88 -10.79 -2.33 9.79
N LYS A 89 -11.50 -2.76 8.73
CA LYS A 89 -12.30 -3.99 8.76
C LYS A 89 -11.45 -5.23 9.03
N LYS A 90 -10.23 -5.27 8.48
CA LYS A 90 -9.35 -6.45 8.59
C LYS A 90 -8.50 -6.48 9.84
N THR A 91 -8.01 -5.33 10.27
CA THR A 91 -6.98 -5.25 11.31
C THR A 91 -7.48 -4.61 12.59
N GLY A 92 -8.68 -4.01 12.61
CA GLY A 92 -9.15 -3.16 13.70
C GLY A 92 -9.35 -3.87 15.05
N GLY A 93 -9.30 -5.19 15.08
CA GLY A 93 -9.39 -6.01 16.30
C GLY A 93 -8.07 -6.63 16.74
N PHE A 94 -6.94 -6.36 16.07
CA PHE A 94 -5.66 -7.01 16.37
C PHE A 94 -5.07 -6.60 17.73
N TYR A 95 -5.49 -5.45 18.27
CA TYR A 95 -5.13 -5.01 19.62
C TYR A 95 -5.66 -5.92 20.74
N ARG A 96 -6.65 -6.78 20.45
CA ARG A 96 -7.27 -7.64 21.45
C ARG A 96 -6.42 -8.88 21.70
N PRO A 97 -6.27 -9.33 22.96
CA PRO A 97 -5.65 -10.62 23.26
C PRO A 97 -6.32 -11.76 22.50
N LYS A 98 -5.53 -12.69 21.99
CA LYS A 98 -6.03 -13.86 21.25
C LYS A 98 -6.53 -14.98 22.16
N GLN A 99 -6.09 -14.99 23.41
CA GLN A 99 -6.43 -15.99 24.40
C GLN A 99 -6.88 -15.31 25.69
N THR A 100 -7.79 -15.95 26.41
CA THR A 100 -8.27 -15.49 27.71
C THR A 100 -7.42 -16.02 28.88
N SER A 101 -6.57 -17.02 28.63
CA SER A 101 -5.69 -17.64 29.62
C SER A 101 -4.37 -18.10 28.99
N GLY A 102 -3.37 -18.37 29.85
CA GLY A 102 -2.01 -18.76 29.43
C GLY A 102 -1.12 -17.56 29.06
N ASP A 103 0.13 -17.84 28.70
CA ASP A 103 1.16 -16.83 28.47
C ASP A 103 0.82 -15.84 27.33
N LEU A 104 -0.04 -16.25 26.40
CA LEU A 104 -0.49 -15.40 25.30
C LEU A 104 -1.67 -14.49 25.67
N ALA A 105 -2.28 -14.66 26.85
CA ALA A 105 -3.38 -13.79 27.30
C ALA A 105 -2.91 -12.36 27.64
N SER A 106 -1.65 -12.21 28.03
CA SER A 106 -0.99 -10.93 28.29
C SER A 106 -0.07 -10.47 27.14
N SER A 107 0.13 -11.33 26.13
CA SER A 107 1.07 -11.04 25.04
C SER A 107 0.45 -10.14 23.98
N ASN A 108 1.16 -9.06 23.63
CA ASN A 108 0.80 -8.21 22.50
C ASN A 108 1.27 -8.85 21.19
N MET A 109 0.32 -9.23 20.34
CA MET A 109 0.59 -9.86 19.03
C MET A 109 0.34 -8.93 17.84
N VAL A 110 0.11 -7.63 18.08
CA VAL A 110 -0.23 -6.65 17.03
C VAL A 110 0.79 -6.66 15.89
N ILE A 111 2.09 -6.62 16.21
CA ILE A 111 3.14 -6.63 15.19
C ILE A 111 3.06 -7.89 14.32
N TYR A 112 2.95 -9.07 14.94
CA TYR A 112 2.85 -10.34 14.22
C TYR A 112 1.60 -10.39 13.33
N ASP A 113 0.44 -9.98 13.84
CA ASP A 113 -0.79 -9.96 13.07
C ASP A 113 -0.73 -8.97 11.90
N CYS A 114 -0.15 -7.79 12.11
CA CYS A 114 0.03 -6.80 11.05
C CYS A 114 1.02 -7.27 9.98
N VAL A 115 2.11 -7.94 10.35
CA VAL A 115 3.06 -8.55 9.39
C VAL A 115 2.39 -9.68 8.61
N ASN A 116 1.61 -10.53 9.29
CA ASN A 116 0.83 -11.58 8.62
C ASN A 116 -0.16 -10.99 7.61
N PHE A 117 -0.82 -9.88 7.95
CA PHE A 117 -1.71 -9.17 7.05
C PHE A 117 -0.97 -8.53 5.86
N TYR A 118 0.19 -7.92 6.10
CA TYR A 118 1.08 -7.36 5.07
C TYR A 118 1.44 -8.41 3.99
N HIS A 119 1.73 -9.64 4.40
CA HIS A 119 2.04 -10.75 3.49
C HIS A 119 0.80 -11.47 2.93
N SER A 120 -0.41 -11.07 3.32
CA SER A 120 -1.61 -11.80 2.92
C SER A 120 -1.91 -11.65 1.42
N LYS A 121 -2.32 -12.76 0.79
CA LYS A 121 -2.82 -12.75 -0.60
C LYS A 121 -4.02 -11.82 -0.75
N GLU A 122 -4.85 -11.73 0.28
CA GLU A 122 -6.04 -10.89 0.28
C GLU A 122 -5.68 -9.41 0.13
N LEU A 123 -4.72 -8.91 0.92
CA LEU A 123 -4.23 -7.54 0.78
C LEU A 123 -3.65 -7.31 -0.62
N GLY A 124 -2.80 -8.23 -1.10
CA GLY A 124 -2.19 -8.10 -2.42
C GLY A 124 -3.21 -8.03 -3.57
N VAL A 125 -4.26 -8.85 -3.53
CA VAL A 125 -5.34 -8.82 -4.53
C VAL A 125 -6.14 -7.52 -4.43
N PHE A 126 -6.48 -7.09 -3.21
CA PHE A 126 -7.23 -5.86 -2.99
C PHE A 126 -6.47 -4.63 -3.50
N LEU A 127 -5.18 -4.50 -3.15
CA LEU A 127 -4.35 -3.38 -3.58
C LEU A 127 -4.21 -3.32 -5.10
N LYS A 128 -3.93 -4.44 -5.76
CA LYS A 128 -3.85 -4.51 -7.23
C LYS A 128 -5.15 -4.04 -7.88
N LYS A 129 -6.30 -4.41 -7.33
CA LYS A 129 -7.61 -3.97 -7.83
C LYS A 129 -7.76 -2.46 -7.75
N ILE A 130 -7.57 -1.86 -6.57
CA ILE A 130 -7.79 -0.41 -6.39
C ILE A 130 -6.77 0.44 -7.16
N ILE A 131 -5.52 -0.04 -7.28
CA ILE A 131 -4.49 0.63 -8.10
C ILE A 131 -4.92 0.62 -9.57
N HIS A 132 -5.37 -0.54 -10.08
CA HIS A 132 -5.83 -0.65 -11.46
C HIS A 132 -7.04 0.24 -11.75
N GLU A 133 -8.06 0.21 -10.89
CA GLU A 133 -9.24 1.07 -11.01
C GLU A 133 -8.85 2.56 -11.06
N ARG A 134 -7.86 2.96 -10.25
CA ARG A 134 -7.36 4.33 -10.24
C ARG A 134 -6.61 4.70 -11.52
N THR A 135 -5.76 3.82 -12.04
CA THR A 135 -5.04 4.06 -13.30
C THR A 135 -6.02 4.28 -14.45
N VAL A 136 -7.06 3.45 -14.54
CA VAL A 136 -8.12 3.59 -15.56
C VAL A 136 -8.86 4.91 -15.42
N GLU A 137 -9.16 5.35 -14.19
CA GLU A 137 -9.83 6.63 -13.93
C GLU A 137 -8.99 7.83 -14.37
N ILE A 138 -7.68 7.81 -14.09
CA ILE A 138 -6.73 8.85 -14.50
C ILE A 138 -6.65 8.92 -16.02
N GLU A 139 -6.50 7.78 -16.69
CA GLU A 139 -6.43 7.71 -18.16
C GLU A 139 -7.72 8.27 -18.79
N ARG A 140 -8.89 7.91 -18.26
CA ARG A 140 -10.18 8.46 -18.74
C ARG A 140 -10.27 9.98 -18.56
N ASN A 141 -9.91 10.51 -17.39
CA ASN A 141 -9.98 11.94 -17.12
C ASN A 141 -8.91 12.75 -17.89
N SER A 142 -7.87 12.11 -18.41
CA SER A 142 -6.83 12.77 -19.23
C SER A 142 -7.21 12.93 -20.71
N LEU A 143 -8.31 12.28 -21.13
CA LEU A 143 -8.85 12.31 -22.48
C LEU A 143 -10.06 13.27 -22.63
N GLU A 144 -10.52 13.86 -21.52
CA GLU A 144 -11.56 14.89 -21.42
C GLU A 144 -10.94 16.28 -21.30
#